data_AF-A0A965U970-F1
#
_entry.id   AF-A0A965U970-F1
#
_cell.length_a   1.000
_cell.length_b   1.000
_cell.length_c   1.000
_cell.angle_alpha   90.00
_cell.angle_beta   90.00
_cell.angle_gamma   90.00
#
_symmetry.space_group_name_H-M   'P 1'
#
loop_
_entity.id
_entity.type
_entity.pdbx_description
1 polymer ?
#
loop_
_entity_poly.entity_id
_entity_poly.type
_entity_poly.pdbx_seq_one_letter_code
_entity_poly.pdbx_strand_id
1 'polypeptide(L)'
;MDKVRKHEKKPVEGLLKISDLAEATDTRLSTVKFYAREGLIQPACKTGANMAYYDPACIGTIKLIKELQRKRYYPLSVIKRLLETSTVKTIEMDLLDAIHKVDYSTMGDEQLSLREASRAARLSPAQIAALTETDIVTPVLSGRKKTFSAADLSVMQLVRRRMDAGIPFAQSIQSFCIYQRALREAAQADVDSFITGAVMTPDFTSEKGAHMIHISDDTLNTFINIKRMEFNREYGSRRIEDMTQWEEALSKALKGLTSGLLAAGFQMDAVLCAKALAGQQTDVPAFDAVRKAYLGFSGDAGGDIAKSIAEFLRGRAYFSKLAINPEQDGALAMHALKVCWLALAPDILACQEQAEAALKDFEEIVRRYPQPQASQLSAMMRDILA
;
A
#
# COMPACT_ATOMS: atom_id res chain seq x y z
N MET A 1 -47.53 6.35 64.04
CA MET A 1 -47.47 6.89 62.67
C MET A 1 -46.12 6.51 62.08
N ASP A 2 -46.21 5.61 61.11
CA ASP A 2 -45.13 5.04 60.31
C ASP A 2 -44.44 6.02 59.35
N LYS A 3 -43.30 5.53 58.84
CA LYS A 3 -42.51 5.93 57.65
C LYS A 3 -41.34 6.86 57.98
N VAL A 4 -40.09 6.59 57.60
CA VAL A 4 -39.59 5.89 56.41
C VAL A 4 -38.30 5.13 56.77
N ARG A 5 -38.28 3.81 56.52
CA ARG A 5 -37.05 3.02 56.43
C ARG A 5 -36.24 3.51 55.22
N LYS A 6 -35.07 4.13 55.44
CA LYS A 6 -34.06 4.31 54.37
C LYS A 6 -33.50 2.92 54.06
N HIS A 7 -33.74 2.43 52.84
CA HIS A 7 -33.08 1.24 52.34
C HIS A 7 -31.58 1.52 52.16
N GLU A 8 -30.77 1.19 53.17
CA GLU A 8 -29.36 0.84 52.97
C GLU A 8 -29.31 -0.47 52.17
N LYS A 9 -29.10 -0.36 50.85
CA LYS A 9 -28.73 -1.51 50.04
C LYS A 9 -27.27 -1.85 50.34
N LYS A 10 -27.06 -3.08 50.84
CA LYS A 10 -25.76 -3.72 51.13
C LYS A 10 -24.69 -3.37 50.08
N PRO A 11 -23.41 -3.17 50.48
CA PRO A 11 -22.31 -3.11 49.52
C PRO A 11 -22.33 -4.43 48.75
N VAL A 12 -22.31 -4.37 47.42
CA VAL A 12 -22.09 -5.56 46.59
C VAL A 12 -20.65 -5.96 46.86
N GLU A 13 -20.45 -7.01 47.67
CA GLU A 13 -19.13 -7.46 48.14
C GLU A 13 -18.11 -7.49 46.99
N GLY A 14 -17.03 -6.71 47.14
CA GLY A 14 -15.91 -6.70 46.19
C GLY A 14 -15.95 -5.67 45.06
N LEU A 15 -17.04 -4.90 44.87
CA LEU A 15 -17.10 -3.87 43.82
C LEU A 15 -16.74 -2.46 44.33
N LEU A 16 -16.09 -1.67 43.47
CA LEU A 16 -15.53 -0.35 43.79
C LEU A 16 -16.37 0.79 43.21
N LYS A 17 -16.44 1.92 43.92
CA LYS A 17 -16.98 3.15 43.34
C LYS A 17 -15.93 3.80 42.43
N ILE A 18 -16.38 4.71 41.58
CA ILE A 18 -15.48 5.46 40.68
C ILE A 18 -14.46 6.33 41.44
N SER A 19 -14.79 6.79 42.66
CA SER A 19 -13.86 7.47 43.57
C SER A 19 -12.74 6.54 44.01
N ASP A 20 -13.09 5.30 44.33
CA ASP A 20 -12.16 4.32 44.89
C ASP A 20 -11.19 3.83 43.80
N LEU A 21 -11.67 3.74 42.54
CA LEU A 21 -10.80 3.53 41.37
C LEU A 21 -9.82 4.67 41.14
N ALA A 22 -10.26 5.92 41.32
CA ALA A 22 -9.41 7.11 41.14
C ALA A 22 -8.28 7.15 42.18
N GLU A 23 -8.61 6.82 43.43
CA GLU A 23 -7.66 6.73 44.53
C GLU A 23 -6.67 5.57 44.34
N ALA A 24 -7.15 4.36 44.03
CA ALA A 24 -6.31 3.17 43.84
C ALA A 24 -5.37 3.23 42.62
N THR A 25 -5.63 4.14 41.67
CA THR A 25 -4.83 4.30 40.45
C THR A 25 -4.01 5.59 40.41
N ASP A 26 -4.09 6.40 41.47
CA ASP A 26 -3.51 7.75 41.53
C ASP A 26 -3.88 8.58 40.29
N THR A 27 -5.18 8.61 39.97
CA THR A 27 -5.72 9.26 38.76
C THR A 27 -6.77 10.26 39.16
N ARG A 28 -6.78 11.44 38.52
CA ARG A 28 -7.82 12.45 38.78
C ARG A 28 -9.20 11.86 38.51
N LEU A 29 -10.14 12.10 39.43
CA LEU A 29 -11.52 11.60 39.31
C LEU A 29 -12.20 12.02 38.00
N SER A 30 -11.90 13.22 37.49
CA SER A 30 -12.39 13.70 36.19
C SER A 30 -11.92 12.82 35.03
N THR A 31 -10.67 12.35 35.07
CA THR A 31 -10.07 11.48 34.05
C THR A 31 -10.68 10.08 34.10
N VAL A 32 -10.93 9.52 35.28
CA VAL A 32 -11.59 8.21 35.41
C VAL A 32 -13.06 8.29 34.95
N LYS A 33 -13.76 9.39 35.26
CA LYS A 33 -15.10 9.69 34.72
C LYS A 33 -15.10 9.80 33.20
N PHE A 34 -14.05 10.40 32.64
CA PHE A 34 -13.88 10.49 31.20
C PHE A 34 -13.68 9.11 30.58
N TYR A 35 -12.82 8.26 31.14
CA TYR A 35 -12.65 6.88 30.66
C TYR A 35 -13.93 6.05 30.71
N ALA A 36 -14.75 6.22 31.76
CA ALA A 36 -16.04 5.56 31.85
C ALA A 36 -17.04 6.06 30.79
N ARG A 37 -17.04 7.37 30.49
CA ARG A 37 -17.89 7.96 29.45
C ARG A 37 -17.48 7.50 28.05
N GLU A 38 -16.17 7.42 27.81
CA GLU A 38 -15.60 6.93 26.55
C GLU A 38 -15.71 5.41 26.40
N GLY A 39 -16.20 4.69 27.43
CA GLY A 39 -16.44 3.25 27.40
C GLY A 39 -15.18 2.39 27.59
N LEU A 40 -14.07 2.98 28.00
CA LEU A 40 -12.79 2.29 28.27
C LEU A 40 -12.81 1.46 29.55
N ILE A 41 -13.66 1.86 30.50
CA ILE A 41 -13.99 1.09 31.69
C ILE A 41 -15.51 1.01 31.79
N GLN A 42 -16.03 -0.20 31.94
CA GLN A 42 -17.47 -0.45 31.98
C GLN A 42 -17.91 -0.69 33.42
N PRO A 43 -19.05 -0.10 33.85
CA PRO A 43 -19.59 -0.36 35.17
C PRO A 43 -20.17 -1.78 35.24
N ALA A 44 -19.83 -2.52 36.29
CA ALA A 44 -20.37 -3.84 36.56
C ALA A 44 -21.85 -3.76 36.98
N CYS A 45 -22.23 -2.73 37.74
CA CYS A 45 -23.63 -2.45 38.03
C CYS A 45 -23.92 -0.95 38.14
N LYS A 46 -25.08 -0.52 37.63
CA LYS A 46 -25.61 0.84 37.82
C LYS A 46 -26.74 0.78 38.85
N THR A 47 -26.58 1.51 39.95
CA THR A 47 -27.55 1.51 41.07
C THR A 47 -28.37 2.80 41.16
N GLY A 48 -28.15 3.75 40.25
CA GLY A 48 -28.93 4.99 40.09
C GLY A 48 -28.35 5.88 38.98
N ALA A 49 -29.01 7.01 38.69
CA ALA A 49 -28.61 7.93 37.60
C ALA A 49 -27.15 8.43 37.73
N ASN A 50 -26.67 8.61 38.96
CA ASN A 50 -25.33 9.12 39.27
C ASN A 50 -24.47 8.12 40.05
N MET A 51 -24.87 6.84 40.15
CA MET A 51 -24.15 5.86 40.97
C MET A 51 -23.96 4.53 40.22
N ALA A 52 -22.70 4.16 40.03
CA ALA A 52 -22.28 2.92 39.41
C ALA A 52 -21.09 2.32 40.17
N TYR A 53 -21.05 0.99 40.22
CA TYR A 53 -19.95 0.22 40.76
C TYR A 53 -19.18 -0.48 39.65
N TYR A 54 -17.87 -0.63 39.85
CA TYR A 54 -16.91 -1.14 38.88
C TYR A 54 -16.17 -2.34 39.47
N ASP A 55 -15.77 -3.24 38.59
CA ASP A 55 -14.94 -4.38 38.95
C ASP A 55 -13.51 -3.92 39.31
N PRO A 56 -12.85 -4.50 40.33
CA PRO A 56 -11.44 -4.23 40.61
C PRO A 56 -10.49 -4.42 39.42
N ALA A 57 -10.83 -5.28 38.45
CA ALA A 57 -10.08 -5.43 37.20
C ALA A 57 -9.92 -4.12 36.42
N CYS A 58 -10.85 -3.16 36.58
CA CYS A 58 -10.74 -1.82 35.97
C CYS A 58 -9.49 -1.06 36.43
N ILE A 59 -8.94 -1.36 37.62
CA ILE A 59 -7.67 -0.77 38.10
C ILE A 59 -6.53 -1.12 37.13
N GLY A 60 -6.46 -2.38 36.69
CA GLY A 60 -5.46 -2.84 35.73
C GLY A 60 -5.58 -2.13 34.39
N THR A 61 -6.81 -1.99 33.89
CA THR A 61 -7.11 -1.26 32.65
C THR A 61 -6.72 0.20 32.74
N ILE A 62 -7.03 0.89 33.84
CA ILE A 62 -6.67 2.32 34.03
C ILE A 62 -5.14 2.50 34.10
N LYS A 63 -4.43 1.60 34.80
CA LYS A 63 -2.96 1.64 34.85
C LYS A 63 -2.34 1.40 33.47
N LEU A 64 -2.88 0.47 32.70
CA LEU A 64 -2.44 0.20 31.33
C LEU A 64 -2.69 1.40 30.41
N ILE A 65 -3.87 2.03 30.47
CA ILE A 65 -4.18 3.25 29.72
C ILE A 65 -3.16 4.34 30.07
N LYS A 66 -2.86 4.57 31.37
CA LYS A 66 -1.86 5.54 31.81
C LYS A 66 -0.46 5.21 31.29
N GLU A 67 -0.09 3.94 31.27
CA GLU A 67 1.20 3.51 30.75
C GLU A 67 1.32 3.75 29.24
N LEU A 68 0.28 3.39 28.47
CA LEU A 68 0.21 3.63 27.03
C LEU A 68 0.18 5.12 26.69
N GLN A 69 -0.46 5.96 27.51
CA GLN A 69 -0.45 7.41 27.32
C GLN A 69 0.86 8.07 27.73
N ARG A 70 1.52 7.61 28.80
CA ARG A 70 2.72 8.27 29.34
C ARG A 70 4.03 7.77 28.73
N LYS A 71 4.13 6.46 28.46
CA LYS A 71 5.36 5.85 27.93
C LYS A 71 5.30 5.69 26.42
N ARG A 72 4.11 5.48 25.85
CA ARG A 72 3.91 5.25 24.41
C ARG A 72 3.15 6.37 23.70
N TYR A 73 2.67 7.37 24.44
CA TYR A 73 1.96 8.57 23.94
C TYR A 73 0.76 8.29 23.02
N TYR A 74 0.09 7.15 23.20
CA TYR A 74 -1.02 6.79 22.33
C TYR A 74 -2.25 7.68 22.58
N PRO A 75 -2.90 8.19 21.52
CA PRO A 75 -4.16 8.91 21.66
C PRO A 75 -5.25 7.95 22.13
N LEU A 76 -6.19 8.48 22.92
CA LEU A 76 -7.16 7.65 23.64
C LEU A 76 -8.07 6.82 22.71
N SER A 77 -8.33 7.31 21.49
CA SER A 77 -9.09 6.60 20.45
C SER A 77 -8.37 5.36 19.89
N VAL A 78 -7.03 5.33 19.94
CA VAL A 78 -6.22 4.17 19.56
C VAL A 78 -6.16 3.18 20.72
N ILE A 79 -5.98 3.67 21.95
CA ILE A 79 -6.04 2.84 23.16
C ILE A 79 -7.40 2.15 23.29
N LYS A 80 -8.50 2.83 22.93
CA LYS A 80 -9.84 2.26 22.93
C LYS A 80 -9.96 1.05 22.00
N ARG A 81 -9.54 1.21 20.74
CA ARG A 81 -9.52 0.11 19.75
C ARG A 81 -8.66 -1.06 20.23
N LEU A 82 -7.50 -0.77 20.82
CA LEU A 82 -6.60 -1.77 21.40
C LEU A 82 -7.24 -2.59 22.53
N LEU A 83 -8.02 -1.94 23.40
CA LEU A 83 -8.72 -2.62 24.49
C LEU A 83 -9.93 -3.43 23.99
N GLU A 84 -10.57 -2.99 22.91
CA GLU A 84 -11.70 -3.69 22.26
C GLU A 84 -11.26 -4.97 21.52
N THR A 85 -10.08 -5.00 20.89
CA THR A 85 -9.54 -6.17 20.15
C THR A 85 -8.79 -7.19 21.02
N SER A 86 -8.95 -7.12 22.35
CA SER A 86 -8.08 -7.75 23.36
C SER A 86 -7.99 -9.30 23.38
N THR A 87 -8.52 -10.00 22.38
CA THR A 87 -8.27 -11.44 22.11
C THR A 87 -7.10 -11.70 21.16
N VAL A 88 -6.59 -10.71 20.40
CA VAL A 88 -5.49 -10.90 19.41
C VAL A 88 -4.23 -10.16 19.88
N LYS A 89 -3.68 -10.57 21.03
CA LYS A 89 -2.74 -9.75 21.82
C LYS A 89 -1.32 -9.56 21.29
N THR A 90 -0.83 -10.33 20.32
CA THR A 90 0.61 -10.29 19.98
C THR A 90 0.89 -9.65 18.62
N ILE A 91 0.08 -9.97 17.60
CA ILE A 91 0.33 -9.54 16.21
C ILE A 91 -0.03 -8.06 16.01
N GLU A 92 -1.04 -7.56 16.73
CA GLU A 92 -1.49 -6.17 16.61
C GLU A 92 -0.60 -5.19 17.40
N MET A 93 0.04 -5.66 18.48
CA MET A 93 0.96 -4.87 19.30
C MET A 93 2.27 -4.58 18.55
N ASP A 94 2.84 -5.58 17.87
CA ASP A 94 4.04 -5.42 17.04
C ASP A 94 3.79 -4.52 15.82
N LEU A 95 2.57 -4.56 15.29
CA LEU A 95 2.13 -3.71 14.17
C LEU A 95 1.91 -2.25 14.62
N LEU A 96 1.30 -2.04 15.79
CA LEU A 96 1.09 -0.71 16.36
C LEU A 96 2.38 -0.08 16.90
N ASP A 97 3.32 -0.87 17.43
CA ASP A 97 4.67 -0.39 17.78
C ASP A 97 5.46 0.01 16.52
N ALA A 98 5.30 -0.72 15.41
CA ALA A 98 5.88 -0.35 14.12
C ALA A 98 5.25 0.92 13.50
N ILE A 99 4.01 1.26 13.88
CA ILE A 99 3.27 2.44 13.37
C ILE A 99 3.50 3.68 14.23
N HIS A 100 3.68 3.54 15.56
CA HIS A 100 3.57 4.68 16.46
C HIS A 100 4.81 5.13 17.23
N LYS A 101 5.92 4.38 17.34
CA LYS A 101 7.15 4.92 17.95
C LYS A 101 8.36 3.99 17.85
N VAL A 102 9.27 4.30 16.93
CA VAL A 102 10.70 4.28 17.29
C VAL A 102 10.99 5.69 17.77
N ASP A 103 10.93 5.95 19.07
CA ASP A 103 11.45 7.19 19.65
C ASP A 103 12.98 7.16 19.44
N TYR A 104 13.46 7.74 18.33
CA TYR A 104 14.90 7.84 18.05
C TYR A 104 15.65 8.63 19.13
N SER A 105 14.93 9.44 19.92
CA SER A 105 15.45 10.17 21.08
C SER A 105 15.80 9.28 22.28
N THR A 106 15.41 8.00 22.29
CA THR A 106 15.60 7.08 23.44
C THR A 106 16.60 5.96 23.14
N MET A 107 16.97 5.74 21.88
CA MET A 107 18.07 4.84 21.53
C MET A 107 19.35 5.67 21.60
N GLY A 108 20.22 5.41 22.58
CA GLY A 108 21.42 6.20 22.81
C GLY A 108 22.36 6.29 21.60
N ASP A 109 23.45 7.03 21.75
CA ASP A 109 24.56 7.19 20.77
C ASP A 109 25.31 5.88 20.43
N GLU A 110 24.65 4.73 20.50
CA GLU A 110 25.22 3.43 20.20
C GLU A 110 25.48 3.32 18.70
N GLN A 111 26.77 3.44 18.36
CA GLN A 111 27.30 3.37 17.02
C GLN A 111 27.70 1.92 16.71
N LEU A 112 26.97 1.26 15.81
CA LEU A 112 27.19 -0.13 15.45
C LEU A 112 28.22 -0.25 14.34
N SER A 113 29.17 -1.17 14.47
CA SER A 113 30.07 -1.51 13.36
C SER A 113 29.29 -2.18 12.21
N LEU A 114 29.87 -2.16 11.00
CA LEU A 114 29.29 -2.87 9.83
C LEU A 114 28.94 -4.35 10.12
N ARG A 115 29.76 -5.04 10.92
CA ARG A 115 29.52 -6.45 11.28
C ARG A 115 28.31 -6.61 12.20
N GLU A 116 28.16 -5.71 13.18
CA GLU A 116 27.04 -5.73 14.11
C GLU A 116 25.74 -5.35 13.39
N ALA A 117 25.77 -4.28 12.58
CA ALA A 117 24.62 -3.86 11.76
C ALA A 117 24.18 -4.97 10.79
N SER A 118 25.12 -5.61 10.10
CA SER A 118 24.85 -6.75 9.21
C SER A 118 24.15 -7.90 9.93
N ARG A 119 24.63 -8.27 11.12
CA ARG A 119 24.03 -9.33 11.94
C ARG A 119 22.64 -8.95 12.44
N ALA A 120 22.50 -7.75 12.99
CA ALA A 120 21.26 -7.27 13.60
C ALA A 120 20.15 -7.03 12.57
N ALA A 121 20.47 -6.49 11.40
CA ALA A 121 19.52 -6.27 10.31
C ALA A 121 19.29 -7.51 9.44
N ARG A 122 20.12 -8.55 9.57
CA ARG A 122 20.15 -9.73 8.68
C ARG A 122 20.29 -9.33 7.20
N LEU A 123 21.19 -8.37 6.94
CA LEU A 123 21.57 -7.91 5.60
C LEU A 123 23.04 -8.22 5.34
N SER A 124 23.36 -8.56 4.10
CA SER A 124 24.76 -8.74 3.69
C SER A 124 25.53 -7.40 3.67
N PRO A 125 26.86 -7.42 3.80
CA PRO A 125 27.68 -6.21 3.66
C PRO A 125 27.47 -5.48 2.32
N ALA A 126 27.25 -6.22 1.22
CA ALA A 126 26.97 -5.65 -0.09
C ALA A 126 25.62 -4.89 -0.13
N GLN A 127 24.59 -5.42 0.54
CA GLN A 127 23.31 -4.72 0.65
C GLN A 127 23.43 -3.45 1.48
N ILE A 128 24.18 -3.48 2.60
CA ILE A 128 24.42 -2.28 3.40
C ILE A 128 25.24 -1.24 2.62
N ALA A 129 26.21 -1.67 1.81
CA ALA A 129 26.94 -0.79 0.91
C ALA A 129 26.00 -0.11 -0.09
N ALA A 130 25.10 -0.87 -0.73
CA ALA A 130 24.12 -0.31 -1.65
C ALA A 130 23.19 0.72 -0.98
N LEU A 131 22.71 0.43 0.24
CA LEU A 131 21.90 1.40 1.01
C LEU A 131 22.69 2.68 1.36
N THR A 132 24.00 2.54 1.57
CA THR A 132 24.89 3.67 1.84
C THR A 132 25.14 4.51 0.58
N GLU A 133 25.34 3.86 -0.56
CA GLU A 133 25.56 4.51 -1.86
C GLU A 133 24.35 5.32 -2.33
N THR A 134 23.15 4.94 -1.90
CA THR A 134 21.90 5.66 -2.19
C THR A 134 21.48 6.64 -1.08
N ASP A 135 22.35 6.89 -0.09
CA ASP A 135 22.08 7.73 1.09
C ASP A 135 20.86 7.30 1.94
N ILE A 136 20.35 6.07 1.78
CA ILE A 136 19.22 5.55 2.57
C ILE A 136 19.64 5.35 4.02
N VAL A 137 20.90 5.00 4.23
CA VAL A 137 21.57 4.98 5.53
C VAL A 137 22.82 5.84 5.44
N THR A 138 23.12 6.60 6.50
CA THR A 138 24.22 7.56 6.51
C THR A 138 25.21 7.19 7.62
N PRO A 139 26.16 6.28 7.36
CA PRO A 139 27.14 5.89 8.37
C PRO A 139 28.02 7.08 8.79
N VAL A 140 28.36 7.12 10.07
CA VAL A 140 29.34 8.04 10.62
C VAL A 140 30.73 7.41 10.54
N LEU A 141 31.76 8.21 10.24
CA LEU A 141 33.14 7.76 10.29
C LEU A 141 33.66 7.85 11.73
N SER A 142 33.92 6.70 12.34
CA SER A 142 34.66 6.59 13.60
C SER A 142 36.09 6.14 13.28
N GLY A 143 36.98 7.11 13.07
CA GLY A 143 38.33 6.88 12.54
C GLY A 143 38.31 6.35 11.10
N ARG A 144 38.85 5.15 10.87
CA ARG A 144 38.84 4.48 9.54
C ARG A 144 37.62 3.57 9.33
N LYS A 145 36.75 3.40 10.32
CA LYS A 145 35.62 2.46 10.27
C LYS A 145 34.31 3.22 10.16
N LYS A 146 33.42 2.70 9.31
CA LYS A 146 32.02 3.15 9.24
C LYS A 146 31.25 2.56 10.41
N THR A 147 30.53 3.41 11.13
CA THR A 147 29.57 3.01 12.16
C THR A 147 28.18 3.52 11.79
N PHE A 148 27.15 2.82 12.27
CA PHE A 148 25.76 3.06 11.93
C PHE A 148 24.97 3.38 13.19
N SER A 149 24.07 4.36 13.09
CA SER A 149 23.18 4.74 14.17
C SER A 149 22.06 3.74 14.38
N ALA A 150 21.32 3.87 15.49
CA ALA A 150 20.07 3.14 15.71
C ALA A 150 19.01 3.44 14.63
N ALA A 151 19.02 4.66 14.08
CA ALA A 151 18.13 5.03 12.97
C ALA A 151 18.48 4.29 11.69
N ASP A 152 19.78 4.22 11.35
CA ASP A 152 20.25 3.44 10.20
C ASP A 152 19.88 1.96 10.36
N LEU A 153 20.07 1.39 11.55
CA LEU A 153 19.68 0.01 11.82
C LEU A 153 18.18 -0.22 11.62
N SER A 154 17.34 0.71 12.10
CA SER A 154 15.88 0.63 11.95
C SER A 154 15.49 0.63 10.46
N VAL A 155 16.09 1.51 9.65
CA VAL A 155 15.88 1.54 8.20
C VAL A 155 16.31 0.23 7.55
N MET A 156 17.48 -0.31 7.92
CA MET A 156 17.94 -1.62 7.43
C MET A 156 16.96 -2.75 7.78
N GLN A 157 16.41 -2.73 9.00
CA GLN A 157 15.40 -3.72 9.44
C GLN A 157 14.08 -3.56 8.67
N LEU A 158 13.67 -2.35 8.29
CA LEU A 158 12.53 -2.15 7.40
C LEU A 158 12.77 -2.78 6.03
N VAL A 159 13.98 -2.63 5.47
CA VAL A 159 14.35 -3.32 4.22
C VAL A 159 14.27 -4.84 4.38
N ARG A 160 14.78 -5.39 5.48
CA ARG A 160 14.68 -6.82 5.76
C ARG A 160 13.23 -7.30 5.86
N ARG A 161 12.35 -6.56 6.53
CA ARG A 161 10.92 -6.89 6.62
C ARG A 161 10.25 -6.91 5.25
N ARG A 162 10.61 -5.98 4.36
CA ARG A 162 10.13 -5.98 2.97
C ARG A 162 10.59 -7.22 2.21
N MET A 163 11.87 -7.60 2.35
CA MET A 163 12.40 -8.83 1.76
C MET A 163 11.73 -10.09 2.30
N ASP A 164 11.45 -10.15 3.61
CA ASP A 164 10.74 -11.25 4.25
C ASP A 164 9.31 -11.40 3.71
N ALA A 165 8.68 -10.29 3.30
CA ALA A 165 7.38 -10.26 2.63
C ALA A 165 7.46 -10.54 1.11
N GLY A 166 8.63 -10.87 0.56
CA GLY A 166 8.83 -11.16 -0.86
C GLY A 166 9.04 -9.94 -1.76
N ILE A 167 9.12 -8.73 -1.19
CA ILE A 167 9.44 -7.52 -1.97
C ILE A 167 10.94 -7.51 -2.29
N PRO A 168 11.35 -7.45 -3.57
CA PRO A 168 12.75 -7.42 -3.95
C PRO A 168 13.53 -6.27 -3.29
N PHE A 169 14.80 -6.54 -2.98
CA PHE A 169 15.71 -5.55 -2.38
C PHE A 169 15.83 -4.29 -3.24
N ALA A 170 16.01 -4.44 -4.56
CA ALA A 170 16.09 -3.32 -5.50
C ALA A 170 14.83 -2.45 -5.50
N GLN A 171 13.64 -3.06 -5.42
CA GLN A 171 12.37 -2.32 -5.34
C GLN A 171 12.26 -1.56 -4.00
N SER A 172 12.79 -2.12 -2.92
CA SER A 172 12.82 -1.45 -1.61
C SER A 172 13.73 -0.22 -1.64
N ILE A 173 14.93 -0.33 -2.23
CA ILE A 173 15.81 0.83 -2.47
C ILE A 173 15.08 1.89 -3.28
N GLN A 174 14.51 1.52 -4.44
CA GLN A 174 13.80 2.47 -5.30
C GLN A 174 12.68 3.19 -4.55
N SER A 175 11.87 2.44 -3.79
CA SER A 175 10.77 3.02 -3.00
C SER A 175 11.31 4.02 -1.97
N PHE A 176 12.34 3.63 -1.21
CA PHE A 176 12.89 4.48 -0.15
C PHE A 176 13.59 5.71 -0.71
N CYS A 177 14.30 5.62 -1.83
CA CYS A 177 14.90 6.77 -2.51
C CYS A 177 13.86 7.82 -2.94
N ILE A 178 12.70 7.39 -3.47
CA ILE A 178 11.62 8.30 -3.86
C ILE A 178 11.14 9.10 -2.64
N TYR A 179 10.83 8.42 -1.53
CA TYR A 179 10.38 9.08 -0.31
C TYR A 179 11.48 9.95 0.31
N GLN A 180 12.70 9.46 0.40
CA GLN A 180 13.82 10.18 1.00
C GLN A 180 14.09 11.50 0.27
N ARG A 181 14.07 11.51 -1.06
CA ARG A 181 14.27 12.75 -1.83
C ARG A 181 13.21 13.80 -1.50
N ALA A 182 11.94 13.40 -1.50
CA ALA A 182 10.83 14.30 -1.19
C ALA A 182 10.86 14.77 0.27
N LEU A 183 11.16 13.85 1.20
CA LEU A 183 11.25 14.17 2.63
C LEU A 183 12.43 15.06 2.95
N ARG A 184 13.58 14.90 2.27
CA ARG A 184 14.75 15.77 2.47
C ARG A 184 14.42 17.22 2.11
N GLU A 185 13.78 17.43 0.96
CA GLU A 185 13.36 18.76 0.51
C GLU A 185 12.31 19.36 1.45
N ALA A 186 11.29 18.57 1.84
CA ALA A 186 10.25 19.02 2.76
C ALA A 186 10.80 19.36 4.15
N ALA A 187 11.66 18.51 4.71
CA ALA A 187 12.24 18.71 6.05
C ALA A 187 13.16 19.94 6.08
N GLN A 188 13.96 20.16 5.03
CA GLN A 188 14.80 21.35 4.94
C GLN A 188 13.93 22.63 4.91
N ALA A 189 12.92 22.67 4.06
CA ALA A 189 12.02 23.81 3.96
C ALA A 189 11.24 24.07 5.26
N ASP A 190 10.85 23.01 5.97
CA ASP A 190 10.13 23.12 7.25
C ASP A 190 11.04 23.69 8.36
N VAL A 191 12.28 23.21 8.46
CA VAL A 191 13.28 23.75 9.39
C VAL A 191 13.56 25.23 9.11
N ASP A 192 13.76 25.60 7.85
CA ASP A 192 14.01 27.00 7.46
C ASP A 192 12.80 27.90 7.78
N SER A 193 11.59 27.40 7.53
CA SER A 193 10.33 28.07 7.87
C SER A 193 10.19 28.30 9.38
N PHE A 194 10.46 27.26 10.18
CA PHE A 194 10.42 27.35 11.64
C PHE A 194 11.43 28.36 12.18
N ILE A 195 12.69 28.30 11.72
CA ILE A 195 13.74 29.24 12.14
C ILE A 195 13.37 30.68 11.78
N THR A 196 12.87 30.90 10.56
CA THR A 196 12.42 32.23 10.11
C THR A 196 11.29 32.75 10.99
N GLY A 197 10.30 31.92 11.31
CA GLY A 197 9.21 32.29 12.22
C GLY A 197 9.69 32.58 13.64
N ALA A 198 10.62 31.78 14.16
CA ALA A 198 11.19 31.95 15.50
C ALA A 198 11.93 33.29 15.64
N VAL A 199 12.76 33.66 14.66
CA VAL A 199 13.51 34.92 14.64
C VAL A 199 12.59 36.15 14.63
N MET A 200 11.42 36.04 14.01
CA MET A 200 10.46 37.14 13.88
C MET A 200 9.49 37.25 15.07
N THR A 201 9.54 36.33 16.03
CA THR A 201 8.61 36.28 17.17
C THR A 201 9.19 37.02 18.37
N PRO A 202 8.60 38.13 18.82
CA PRO A 202 8.96 38.75 20.10
C PRO A 202 8.71 37.75 21.25
N ASP A 203 9.63 37.65 22.21
CA ASP A 203 9.55 36.75 23.37
C ASP A 203 9.70 35.23 23.07
N PHE A 204 10.40 34.87 21.99
CA PHE A 204 10.79 33.48 21.74
C PHE A 204 11.76 32.98 22.83
N THR A 205 11.45 31.80 23.41
CA THR A 205 12.31 31.13 24.41
C THR A 205 12.61 29.70 23.96
N SER A 206 13.69 29.12 24.48
CA SER A 206 14.07 27.73 24.20
C SER A 206 12.96 26.73 24.58
N GLU A 207 12.28 26.95 25.71
CA GLU A 207 11.16 26.13 26.19
C GLU A 207 9.96 26.17 25.25
N LYS A 208 9.56 27.37 24.80
CA LYS A 208 8.49 27.54 23.81
C LYS A 208 8.89 26.91 22.47
N GLY A 209 10.14 27.11 22.04
CA GLY A 209 10.69 26.51 20.82
C GLY A 209 10.63 24.99 20.84
N ALA A 210 11.12 24.35 21.90
CA ALA A 210 11.10 22.90 22.06
C ALA A 210 9.67 22.34 22.08
N HIS A 211 8.73 23.04 22.74
CA HIS A 211 7.32 22.67 22.72
C HIS A 211 6.72 22.75 21.32
N MET A 212 7.01 23.82 20.57
CA MET A 212 6.52 23.98 19.19
C MET A 212 7.08 22.91 18.25
N ILE A 213 8.36 22.58 18.36
CA ILE A 213 8.98 21.50 17.57
C ILE A 213 8.27 20.18 17.82
N HIS A 214 8.05 19.81 19.09
CA HIS A 214 7.36 18.57 19.44
C HIS A 214 5.92 18.52 18.86
N ILE A 215 5.16 19.62 18.97
CA ILE A 215 3.81 19.68 18.39
C ILE A 215 3.86 19.63 16.86
N SER A 216 4.86 20.27 16.24
CA SER A 216 5.08 20.22 14.79
C SER A 216 5.34 18.79 14.33
N ASP A 217 6.27 18.08 14.95
CA ASP A 217 6.61 16.69 14.61
C ASP A 217 5.38 15.77 14.68
N ASP A 218 4.60 15.85 15.76
CA ASP A 218 3.40 15.03 15.95
C ASP A 218 2.32 15.31 14.88
N THR A 219 2.09 16.60 14.58
CA THR A 219 1.07 17.02 13.62
C THR A 219 1.48 16.72 12.18
N LEU A 220 2.75 16.94 11.82
CA LEU A 220 3.29 16.61 10.51
C LEU A 220 3.32 15.12 10.24
N ASN A 221 3.70 14.29 11.23
CA ASN A 221 3.63 12.83 11.08
C ASN A 221 2.20 12.35 10.78
N THR A 222 1.21 12.93 11.45
CA THR A 222 -0.21 12.64 11.21
C THR A 222 -0.64 13.10 9.82
N PHE A 223 -0.26 14.31 9.42
CA PHE A 223 -0.55 14.86 8.09
C PHE A 223 0.06 14.01 6.97
N ILE A 224 1.34 13.65 7.07
CA ILE A 224 2.05 12.80 6.09
C ILE A 224 1.34 11.46 5.94
N ASN A 225 0.94 10.82 7.04
CA ASN A 225 0.20 9.56 6.98
C ASN A 225 -1.14 9.70 6.26
N ILE A 226 -1.93 10.74 6.59
CA ILE A 226 -3.23 11.00 5.94
C ILE A 226 -3.03 11.23 4.43
N LYS A 227 -2.13 12.14 4.04
CA LYS A 227 -1.89 12.45 2.63
C LYS A 227 -1.34 11.25 1.88
N ARG A 228 -0.47 10.44 2.48
CA ARG A 228 0.02 9.21 1.86
C ARG A 228 -1.11 8.23 1.59
N MET A 229 -2.03 8.05 2.53
CA MET A 229 -3.20 7.17 2.32
C MET A 229 -4.12 7.69 1.22
N GLU A 230 -4.39 9.00 1.21
CA GLU A 230 -5.21 9.66 0.19
C GLU A 230 -4.60 9.51 -1.21
N PHE A 231 -3.32 9.83 -1.37
CA PHE A 231 -2.61 9.72 -2.65
C PHE A 231 -2.50 8.27 -3.11
N ASN A 232 -2.21 7.32 -2.20
CA ASN A 232 -2.19 5.90 -2.56
C ASN A 232 -3.55 5.43 -3.09
N ARG A 233 -4.65 5.91 -2.51
CA ARG A 233 -5.99 5.60 -3.01
C ARG A 233 -6.23 6.25 -4.38
N GLU A 234 -5.91 7.52 -4.53
CA GLU A 234 -6.10 8.26 -5.78
C GLU A 234 -5.32 7.62 -6.93
N TYR A 235 -4.01 7.47 -6.78
CA TYR A 235 -3.16 6.88 -7.82
C TYR A 235 -3.42 5.40 -8.02
N GLY A 236 -3.78 4.67 -6.95
CA GLY A 236 -4.23 3.28 -7.05
C GLY A 236 -5.48 3.16 -7.93
N SER A 237 -6.51 3.97 -7.69
CA SER A 237 -7.74 3.99 -8.50
C SER A 237 -7.47 4.34 -9.96
N ARG A 238 -6.61 5.33 -10.23
CA ARG A 238 -6.23 5.69 -11.61
C ARG A 238 -5.64 4.49 -12.38
N ARG A 239 -4.81 3.67 -11.72
CA ARG A 239 -4.27 2.46 -12.36
C ARG A 239 -5.34 1.43 -12.65
N ILE A 240 -6.40 1.34 -11.85
CA ILE A 240 -7.54 0.46 -12.14
C ILE A 240 -8.30 0.99 -13.36
N GLU A 241 -8.52 2.31 -13.43
CA GLU A 241 -9.16 2.96 -14.58
C GLU A 241 -8.36 2.69 -15.88
N ASP A 242 -7.03 2.79 -15.86
CA ASP A 242 -6.17 2.44 -17.01
C ASP A 242 -6.43 1.01 -17.50
N MET A 243 -6.64 0.05 -16.58
CA MET A 243 -6.92 -1.34 -16.95
C MET A 243 -8.30 -1.51 -17.56
N THR A 244 -9.32 -0.83 -17.02
CA THR A 244 -10.68 -0.86 -17.57
C THR A 244 -10.70 -0.25 -18.97
N GLN A 245 -10.03 0.89 -19.18
CA GLN A 245 -9.91 1.53 -20.50
C GLN A 245 -9.18 0.63 -21.49
N TRP A 246 -8.16 -0.11 -21.05
CA TRP A 246 -7.47 -1.05 -21.90
C TRP A 246 -8.36 -2.22 -22.33
N GLU A 247 -9.18 -2.77 -21.43
CA GLU A 247 -10.15 -3.81 -21.77
C GLU A 247 -11.17 -3.34 -22.83
N GLU A 248 -11.66 -2.10 -22.70
CA GLU A 248 -12.52 -1.46 -23.69
C GLU A 248 -11.79 -1.28 -25.03
N ALA A 249 -10.52 -0.85 -25.00
CA ALA A 249 -9.69 -0.68 -26.19
C ALA A 249 -9.47 -2.02 -26.91
N LEU A 250 -9.21 -3.11 -26.19
CA LEU A 250 -9.06 -4.45 -26.77
C LEU A 250 -10.36 -4.96 -27.39
N SER A 251 -11.50 -4.68 -26.76
CA SER A 251 -12.83 -4.99 -27.30
C SER A 251 -13.14 -4.19 -28.57
N LYS A 252 -12.78 -2.91 -28.61
CA LYS A 252 -12.89 -2.05 -29.79
C LYS A 252 -11.95 -2.52 -30.91
N ALA A 253 -10.72 -2.89 -30.58
CA ALA A 253 -9.75 -3.44 -31.52
C ALA A 253 -10.26 -4.74 -32.14
N LEU A 254 -10.81 -5.67 -31.35
CA LEU A 254 -11.40 -6.90 -31.86
C LEU A 254 -12.55 -6.65 -32.85
N LYS A 255 -13.40 -5.64 -32.58
CA LYS A 255 -14.43 -5.18 -33.52
C LYS A 255 -13.81 -4.62 -34.81
N GLY A 256 -12.79 -3.79 -34.69
CA GLY A 256 -12.05 -3.22 -35.82
C GLY A 256 -11.40 -4.29 -36.70
N LEU A 257 -10.76 -5.29 -36.07
CA LEU A 257 -10.17 -6.45 -36.75
C LEU A 257 -11.23 -7.24 -37.53
N THR A 258 -12.39 -7.49 -36.92
CA THR A 258 -13.49 -8.20 -37.58
C THR A 258 -13.89 -7.51 -38.90
N SER A 259 -14.14 -6.19 -38.83
CA SER A 259 -14.55 -5.42 -40.01
C SER A 259 -13.43 -5.26 -41.04
N GLY A 260 -12.19 -5.01 -40.59
CA GLY A 260 -11.05 -4.78 -41.48
C GLY A 260 -10.57 -6.04 -42.19
N LEU A 261 -10.53 -7.19 -41.50
CA LEU A 261 -10.22 -8.48 -42.12
C LEU A 261 -11.27 -8.86 -43.17
N LEU A 262 -12.55 -8.62 -42.88
CA LEU A 262 -13.63 -8.84 -43.84
C LEU A 262 -13.48 -7.97 -45.08
N ALA A 263 -13.20 -6.66 -44.89
CA ALA A 263 -12.97 -5.72 -45.99
C ALA A 263 -11.74 -6.07 -46.85
N ALA A 264 -10.72 -6.69 -46.24
CA ALA A 264 -9.53 -7.18 -46.92
C ALA A 264 -9.70 -8.57 -47.57
N GLY A 265 -10.88 -9.19 -47.45
CA GLY A 265 -11.22 -10.47 -48.07
C GLY A 265 -10.84 -11.71 -47.24
N PHE A 266 -10.42 -11.55 -45.98
CA PHE A 266 -10.06 -12.64 -45.07
C PHE A 266 -11.27 -13.11 -44.27
N GLN A 267 -12.21 -13.77 -44.96
CA GLN A 267 -13.50 -14.21 -44.40
C GLN A 267 -13.33 -15.13 -43.18
N MET A 268 -12.44 -16.12 -43.24
CA MET A 268 -12.22 -17.05 -42.13
C MET A 268 -11.73 -16.32 -40.88
N ASP A 269 -10.66 -15.54 -41.00
CA ASP A 269 -10.09 -14.74 -39.91
C ASP A 269 -11.12 -13.76 -39.32
N ALA A 270 -11.92 -13.10 -40.18
CA ALA A 270 -13.00 -12.23 -39.73
C ALA A 270 -14.07 -12.97 -38.93
N VAL A 271 -14.49 -14.17 -39.38
CA VAL A 271 -15.47 -15.01 -38.68
C VAL A 271 -14.93 -15.47 -37.32
N LEU A 272 -13.64 -15.82 -37.23
CA LEU A 272 -13.00 -16.18 -35.97
C LEU A 272 -13.01 -14.99 -34.99
N CYS A 273 -12.64 -13.79 -35.44
CA CYS A 273 -12.75 -12.57 -34.64
C CYS A 273 -14.19 -12.25 -34.21
N ALA A 274 -15.18 -12.45 -35.09
CA ALA A 274 -16.59 -12.25 -34.78
C ALA A 274 -17.10 -13.25 -33.72
N LYS A 275 -16.74 -14.54 -33.85
CA LYS A 275 -17.04 -15.57 -32.85
C LYS A 275 -16.39 -15.23 -31.51
N ALA A 276 -15.14 -14.75 -31.53
CA ALA A 276 -14.44 -14.30 -30.33
C ALA A 276 -15.17 -13.15 -29.63
N LEU A 277 -15.60 -12.15 -30.38
CA LEU A 277 -16.35 -11.00 -29.86
C LEU A 277 -17.71 -11.44 -29.26
N ALA A 278 -18.35 -12.44 -29.84
CA ALA A 278 -19.60 -13.03 -29.34
C ALA A 278 -19.39 -14.00 -28.17
N GLY A 279 -18.15 -14.21 -27.71
CA GLY A 279 -17.83 -15.17 -26.64
C GLY A 279 -17.95 -16.64 -27.05
N GLN A 280 -18.14 -16.93 -28.34
CA GLN A 280 -18.37 -18.27 -28.86
C GLN A 280 -17.06 -19.04 -29.05
N GLN A 281 -17.14 -20.36 -28.93
CA GLN A 281 -16.04 -21.26 -29.26
C GLN A 281 -15.91 -21.39 -30.78
N THR A 282 -14.68 -21.55 -31.26
CA THR A 282 -14.38 -21.74 -32.69
C THR A 282 -14.00 -23.18 -32.98
N ASP A 283 -13.86 -23.51 -34.27
CA ASP A 283 -13.39 -24.81 -34.72
C ASP A 283 -11.85 -24.86 -34.83
N VAL A 284 -11.17 -23.79 -34.40
CA VAL A 284 -9.72 -23.61 -34.47
C VAL A 284 -9.15 -23.52 -33.05
N PRO A 285 -8.70 -24.63 -32.45
CA PRO A 285 -8.26 -24.67 -31.04
C PRO A 285 -7.14 -23.69 -30.71
N ALA A 286 -6.21 -23.45 -31.65
CA ALA A 286 -5.14 -22.47 -31.48
C ALA A 286 -5.69 -21.04 -31.32
N PHE A 287 -6.71 -20.69 -32.13
CA PHE A 287 -7.37 -19.40 -32.05
C PHE A 287 -8.15 -19.25 -30.73
N ASP A 288 -8.85 -20.30 -30.29
CA ASP A 288 -9.57 -20.29 -29.01
C ASP A 288 -8.65 -20.06 -27.81
N ALA A 289 -7.42 -20.61 -27.85
CA ALA A 289 -6.40 -20.36 -26.83
C ALA A 289 -5.95 -18.89 -26.83
N VAL A 290 -5.70 -18.31 -28.01
CA VAL A 290 -5.35 -16.89 -28.15
C VAL A 290 -6.50 -16.00 -27.68
N ARG A 291 -7.74 -16.28 -28.07
CA ARG A 291 -8.93 -15.57 -27.60
C ARG A 291 -9.03 -15.60 -26.08
N LYS A 292 -8.86 -16.78 -25.47
CA LYS A 292 -8.90 -16.92 -24.02
C LYS A 292 -7.83 -16.08 -23.34
N ALA A 293 -6.64 -15.94 -23.91
CA ALA A 293 -5.63 -15.03 -23.36
C ALA A 293 -5.97 -13.54 -23.62
N TYR A 294 -6.54 -13.22 -24.79
CA TYR A 294 -6.85 -11.87 -25.23
C TYR A 294 -7.99 -11.22 -24.43
N LEU A 295 -8.97 -11.99 -23.96
CA LEU A 295 -10.09 -11.52 -23.13
C LEU A 295 -10.12 -12.19 -21.73
N GLY A 296 -9.11 -12.99 -21.39
CA GLY A 296 -9.16 -13.85 -20.19
C GLY A 296 -9.10 -13.12 -18.85
N PHE A 297 -8.75 -11.84 -18.87
CA PHE A 297 -8.68 -10.98 -17.69
C PHE A 297 -9.98 -10.22 -17.43
N SER A 298 -10.91 -10.17 -18.39
CA SER A 298 -12.10 -9.30 -18.38
C SER A 298 -13.33 -9.88 -17.65
N GLY A 299 -13.18 -10.93 -16.85
CA GLY A 299 -14.35 -11.73 -16.43
C GLY A 299 -14.51 -12.04 -14.95
N ASP A 300 -13.47 -11.93 -14.13
CA ASP A 300 -13.49 -12.68 -12.87
C ASP A 300 -12.69 -12.07 -11.70
N ALA A 301 -12.14 -10.87 -11.86
CA ALA A 301 -11.36 -10.26 -10.80
C ALA A 301 -12.22 -9.77 -9.62
N GLY A 302 -13.51 -9.50 -9.81
CA GLY A 302 -14.40 -9.11 -8.71
C GLY A 302 -13.92 -7.88 -7.91
N GLY A 303 -13.14 -6.99 -8.54
CA GLY A 303 -12.49 -5.86 -7.87
C GLY A 303 -11.15 -6.18 -7.17
N ASP A 304 -10.64 -7.41 -7.26
CA ASP A 304 -9.32 -7.79 -6.76
C ASP A 304 -8.21 -7.39 -7.75
N ILE A 305 -7.58 -6.27 -7.44
CA ILE A 305 -6.46 -5.71 -8.21
C ILE A 305 -5.29 -6.69 -8.30
N ALA A 306 -5.01 -7.47 -7.24
CA ALA A 306 -3.89 -8.41 -7.25
C ALA A 306 -4.16 -9.57 -8.23
N LYS A 307 -5.41 -10.06 -8.27
CA LYS A 307 -5.84 -11.05 -9.28
C LYS A 307 -5.72 -10.47 -10.69
N SER A 308 -6.17 -9.23 -10.92
CA SER A 308 -6.03 -8.56 -12.23
C SER A 308 -4.56 -8.45 -12.67
N ILE A 309 -3.67 -7.98 -11.79
CA ILE A 309 -2.23 -7.89 -12.07
C ILE A 309 -1.66 -9.26 -12.47
N ALA A 310 -2.03 -10.32 -11.74
CA ALA A 310 -1.58 -11.67 -12.05
C ALA A 310 -2.04 -12.14 -13.44
N GLU A 311 -3.29 -11.88 -13.83
CA GLU A 311 -3.78 -12.21 -15.17
C GLU A 311 -3.09 -11.39 -16.27
N PHE A 312 -2.84 -10.10 -16.05
CA PHE A 312 -2.10 -9.29 -17.02
C PHE A 312 -0.67 -9.77 -17.22
N LEU A 313 0.02 -10.18 -16.15
CA LEU A 313 1.35 -10.78 -16.25
C LEU A 313 1.33 -12.11 -17.03
N ARG A 314 0.29 -12.93 -16.85
CA ARG A 314 0.11 -14.17 -17.63
C ARG A 314 -0.17 -13.86 -19.10
N GLY A 315 -1.03 -12.89 -19.39
CA GLY A 315 -1.30 -12.42 -20.75
C GLY A 315 -0.02 -11.93 -21.43
N ARG A 316 0.77 -11.11 -20.74
CA ARG A 316 2.05 -10.59 -21.26
C ARG A 316 3.01 -11.73 -21.56
N ALA A 317 3.17 -12.67 -20.62
CA ALA A 317 4.03 -13.82 -20.81
C ALA A 317 3.57 -14.72 -21.96
N TYR A 318 2.25 -14.89 -22.13
CA TYR A 318 1.66 -15.63 -23.23
C TYR A 318 1.95 -14.97 -24.57
N PHE A 319 1.56 -13.71 -24.77
CA PHE A 319 1.73 -13.02 -26.05
C PHE A 319 3.20 -12.79 -26.41
N SER A 320 4.08 -12.59 -25.42
CA SER A 320 5.53 -12.48 -25.66
C SER A 320 6.14 -13.76 -26.24
N LYS A 321 5.58 -14.94 -25.89
CA LYS A 321 6.09 -16.25 -26.33
C LYS A 321 5.21 -16.91 -27.40
N LEU A 322 4.10 -16.29 -27.76
CA LEU A 322 3.16 -16.83 -28.74
C LEU A 322 3.83 -16.93 -30.11
N ALA A 323 4.07 -18.16 -30.54
CA ALA A 323 4.49 -18.53 -31.88
C ALA A 323 3.27 -19.01 -32.67
N ILE A 324 3.10 -18.48 -33.88
CA ILE A 324 1.94 -18.73 -34.73
C ILE A 324 2.49 -19.35 -36.01
N ASN A 325 1.97 -20.52 -36.38
CA ASN A 325 2.27 -21.12 -37.68
C ASN A 325 1.58 -20.28 -38.77
N PRO A 326 2.30 -19.70 -39.75
CA PRO A 326 1.68 -18.88 -40.80
C PRO A 326 0.70 -19.64 -41.69
N GLU A 327 0.80 -20.98 -41.77
CA GLU A 327 -0.04 -21.81 -42.63
C GLU A 327 -1.31 -22.33 -41.93
N GLN A 328 -1.48 -22.08 -40.63
CA GLN A 328 -2.66 -22.56 -39.90
C GLN A 328 -3.86 -21.62 -40.08
N ASP A 329 -5.06 -22.18 -39.93
CA ASP A 329 -6.30 -21.38 -39.96
C ASP A 329 -6.28 -20.30 -38.87
N GLY A 330 -6.69 -19.08 -39.26
CA GLY A 330 -6.75 -17.95 -38.33
C GLY A 330 -5.40 -17.31 -37.98
N ALA A 331 -4.31 -17.68 -38.67
CA ALA A 331 -2.98 -17.13 -38.39
C ALA A 331 -2.95 -15.60 -38.42
N LEU A 332 -3.57 -14.98 -39.42
CA LEU A 332 -3.56 -13.53 -39.59
C LEU A 332 -4.32 -12.83 -38.44
N ALA A 333 -5.49 -13.37 -38.06
CA ALA A 333 -6.23 -12.88 -36.90
C ALA A 333 -5.42 -13.03 -35.61
N MET A 334 -4.75 -14.17 -35.38
CA MET A 334 -3.93 -14.37 -34.18
C MET A 334 -2.74 -13.40 -34.10
N HIS A 335 -2.07 -13.13 -35.22
CA HIS A 335 -1.00 -12.13 -35.25
C HIS A 335 -1.55 -10.73 -34.97
N ALA A 336 -2.70 -10.38 -35.54
CA ALA A 336 -3.32 -9.09 -35.30
C ALA A 336 -3.75 -8.90 -33.83
N LEU A 337 -4.32 -9.95 -33.21
CA LEU A 337 -4.64 -9.95 -31.77
C LEU A 337 -3.39 -9.81 -30.91
N LYS A 338 -2.29 -10.49 -31.25
CA LYS A 338 -1.01 -10.34 -30.54
C LYS A 338 -0.51 -8.90 -30.59
N VAL A 339 -0.56 -8.26 -31.76
CA VAL A 339 -0.19 -6.84 -31.92
C VAL A 339 -1.09 -5.94 -31.07
N CYS A 340 -2.41 -6.06 -31.21
CA CYS A 340 -3.37 -5.24 -30.46
C CYS A 340 -3.19 -5.38 -28.95
N TRP A 341 -2.98 -6.60 -28.46
CA TRP A 341 -2.79 -6.84 -27.03
C TRP A 341 -1.54 -6.15 -26.49
N LEU A 342 -0.41 -6.28 -27.20
CA LEU A 342 0.87 -5.71 -26.76
C LEU A 342 0.94 -4.19 -26.95
N ALA A 343 0.41 -3.67 -28.05
CA ALA A 343 0.51 -2.27 -28.42
C ALA A 343 -0.48 -1.37 -27.67
N LEU A 344 -1.67 -1.88 -27.34
CA LEU A 344 -2.66 -1.14 -26.55
C LEU A 344 -2.41 -1.30 -25.03
N ALA A 345 -1.47 -2.14 -24.63
CA ALA A 345 -1.17 -2.38 -23.22
C ALA A 345 -0.70 -1.10 -22.51
N PRO A 346 -1.19 -0.82 -21.29
CA PRO A 346 -0.78 0.33 -20.52
C PRO A 346 0.72 0.25 -20.17
N ASP A 347 1.38 1.41 -20.09
CA ASP A 347 2.84 1.53 -19.92
C ASP A 347 3.39 0.72 -18.72
N ILE A 348 2.59 0.55 -17.66
CA ILE A 348 2.99 -0.20 -16.47
C ILE A 348 3.29 -1.69 -16.76
N LEU A 349 2.74 -2.24 -17.84
CA LEU A 349 3.03 -3.60 -18.28
C LEU A 349 4.32 -3.71 -19.10
N ALA A 350 4.95 -2.58 -19.46
CA ALA A 350 6.24 -2.53 -20.15
C ALA A 350 6.28 -3.45 -21.38
N CYS A 351 5.29 -3.31 -22.26
CA CYS A 351 5.13 -4.14 -23.46
C CYS A 351 5.73 -3.49 -24.73
N GLN A 352 6.34 -2.31 -24.65
CA GLN A 352 6.72 -1.52 -25.82
C GLN A 352 7.65 -2.27 -26.78
N GLU A 353 8.71 -2.90 -26.27
CA GLU A 353 9.66 -3.66 -27.10
C GLU A 353 8.98 -4.86 -27.80
N GLN A 354 8.13 -5.58 -27.07
CA GLN A 354 7.40 -6.72 -27.61
C GLN A 354 6.33 -6.28 -28.62
N ALA A 355 5.70 -5.13 -28.40
CA ALA A 355 4.74 -4.53 -29.31
C ALA A 355 5.39 -4.14 -30.64
N GLU A 356 6.55 -3.46 -30.58
CA GLU A 356 7.33 -3.10 -31.77
C GLU A 356 7.76 -4.34 -32.57
N ALA A 357 8.24 -5.38 -31.89
CA ALA A 357 8.61 -6.64 -32.54
C ALA A 357 7.39 -7.31 -33.19
N ALA A 358 6.27 -7.43 -32.47
CA ALA A 358 5.05 -8.04 -32.98
C ALA A 358 4.48 -7.27 -34.19
N LEU A 359 4.56 -5.93 -34.18
CA LEU A 359 4.10 -5.10 -35.30
C LEU A 359 4.97 -5.31 -36.54
N LYS A 360 6.30 -5.36 -36.38
CA LYS A 360 7.23 -5.67 -37.49
C LYS A 360 6.97 -7.05 -38.09
N ASP A 361 6.77 -8.07 -37.26
CA ASP A 361 6.41 -9.42 -37.71
C ASP A 361 5.10 -9.41 -38.51
N PHE A 362 4.08 -8.68 -38.01
CA PHE A 362 2.80 -8.55 -38.70
C PHE A 362 2.96 -7.86 -40.06
N GLU A 363 3.73 -6.76 -40.14
CA GLU A 363 4.02 -6.08 -41.40
C GLU A 363 4.72 -6.98 -42.41
N GLU A 364 5.67 -7.82 -41.97
CA GLU A 364 6.33 -8.77 -42.86
C GLU A 364 5.35 -9.82 -43.42
N ILE A 365 4.43 -10.30 -42.61
CA ILE A 365 3.35 -11.21 -43.05
C ILE A 365 2.44 -10.51 -44.06
N VAL A 366 2.04 -9.28 -43.76
CA VAL A 366 1.16 -8.49 -44.64
C VAL A 366 1.78 -8.28 -46.03
N ARG A 367 3.11 -8.10 -46.13
CA ARG A 367 3.83 -7.96 -47.41
C ARG A 367 3.77 -9.20 -48.31
N ARG A 368 3.39 -10.37 -47.78
CA ARG A 368 3.23 -11.60 -48.58
C ARG A 368 1.94 -11.62 -49.39
N TYR A 369 0.99 -10.74 -49.07
CA TYR A 369 -0.29 -10.64 -49.77
C TYR A 369 -0.26 -9.62 -50.93
N PRO A 370 -1.15 -9.76 -51.93
CA PRO A 370 -1.30 -8.78 -53.01
C PRO A 370 -1.58 -7.35 -52.51
N GLN A 371 -1.13 -6.36 -53.27
CA GLN A 371 -1.18 -4.93 -52.93
C GLN A 371 -2.53 -4.37 -52.42
N PRO A 372 -3.72 -4.74 -52.96
CA PRO A 372 -4.97 -4.23 -52.40
C PRO A 372 -5.21 -4.74 -50.97
N GLN A 373 -4.97 -6.03 -50.73
CA GLN A 373 -5.16 -6.65 -49.42
C GLN A 373 -4.12 -6.18 -48.41
N ALA A 374 -2.84 -6.14 -48.82
CA ALA A 374 -1.75 -5.70 -47.96
C ALA A 374 -1.94 -4.25 -47.47
N SER A 375 -2.40 -3.36 -48.38
CA SER A 375 -2.69 -1.97 -48.04
C SER A 375 -3.87 -1.85 -47.07
N GLN A 376 -4.94 -2.63 -47.28
CA GLN A 376 -6.10 -2.65 -46.40
C GLN A 376 -5.77 -3.17 -45.00
N LEU A 377 -4.97 -4.23 -44.88
CA LEU A 377 -4.52 -4.76 -43.58
C LEU A 377 -3.63 -3.77 -42.83
N SER A 378 -2.73 -3.08 -43.54
CA SER A 378 -1.86 -2.06 -42.94
C SER A 378 -2.64 -0.82 -42.51
N ALA A 379 -3.68 -0.42 -43.27
CA ALA A 379 -4.60 0.65 -42.88
C ALA A 379 -5.41 0.24 -41.65
N MET A 380 -6.02 -0.95 -41.66
CA MET A 380 -6.76 -1.50 -40.52
C MET A 380 -5.94 -1.47 -39.24
N MET A 381 -4.69 -1.97 -39.27
CA MET A 381 -3.86 -2.02 -38.07
C MET A 381 -3.51 -0.62 -37.56
N ARG A 382 -3.20 0.33 -38.46
CA ARG A 382 -2.95 1.73 -38.06
C ARG A 382 -4.17 2.38 -37.44
N ASP A 383 -5.36 2.18 -38.01
CA ASP A 383 -6.61 2.77 -37.50
C ASP A 383 -7.01 2.18 -36.14
N ILE A 384 -6.66 0.93 -35.86
CA ILE A 384 -6.93 0.28 -34.58
C ILE A 384 -5.99 0.77 -33.47
N LEU A 385 -4.73 1.06 -33.82
CA LEU A 385 -3.69 1.46 -32.88
C LEU A 385 -3.59 2.98 -32.68
N ALA A 386 -4.34 3.77 -33.47
CA ALA A 386 -4.50 5.22 -33.31
C ALA A 386 -5.55 5.55 -32.25
#